data_AF-A0A1D8RQP2-F1
#
_entry.id   AF-A0A1D8RQP2-F1
#
_cell.length_a   1.000
_cell.length_b   1.000
_cell.length_c   1.000
_cell.angle_alpha   90.00
_cell.angle_beta   90.00
_cell.angle_gamma   90.00
#
_symmetry.space_group_name_H-M   'P 1'
#
loop_
_entity.id
_entity.type
_entity.pdbx_description
1 polymer ?
#
loop_
_entity_poly.entity_id
_entity_poly.type
_entity_poly.pdbx_seq_one_letter_code
_entity_poly.pdbx_strand_id
1 'polypeptide(L)'
;MLRNLIFVLLITLLLSGQYLFANNLKKDINVIYSKDYLFVDYHDPGYLGTQSGDKFYFGYKGFTYEKISTWGAGRKITLKYSLDDGTYLEDIISGTKVYGYFLVSGEHPISMISSSCLKSESSIMGGAGCFQDEVDNWLFEIDRVMKKLQQKYSKVEYELIVQMHQSWLKYKKIRYLVGSTIHANDKGTITTIESASRASSVFYNHVSFLLQLEYE
;
A
#
# COMPACT_ATOMS: atom_id res chain seq x y z
N MET A 1 10.25 -48.20 -49.93
CA MET A 1 10.34 -46.73 -50.01
C MET A 1 9.24 -46.03 -49.18
N LEU A 2 8.82 -46.59 -48.04
CA LEU A 2 7.67 -46.06 -47.27
C LEU A 2 7.80 -46.26 -45.75
N ARG A 3 9.04 -46.23 -45.22
CA ARG A 3 9.30 -46.49 -43.79
C ARG A 3 10.10 -45.41 -43.07
N ASN A 4 10.63 -44.42 -43.80
CA ASN A 4 11.48 -43.36 -43.22
C ASN A 4 10.80 -41.98 -43.15
N LEU A 5 9.53 -41.83 -43.56
CA LEU A 5 8.83 -40.53 -43.48
C LEU A 5 8.05 -40.31 -42.18
N ILE A 6 7.73 -41.37 -41.43
CA ILE A 6 6.88 -41.26 -40.22
C ILE A 6 7.68 -40.82 -38.98
N PHE A 7 9.00 -41.06 -38.96
CA PHE A 7 9.84 -40.70 -37.81
C PHE A 7 10.22 -39.22 -37.74
N VAL A 8 10.14 -38.47 -38.84
CA VAL A 8 10.49 -37.04 -38.87
C VAL A 8 9.30 -36.15 -38.46
N LEU A 9 8.06 -36.64 -38.62
CA LEU A 9 6.84 -35.89 -38.29
C LEU A 9 6.41 -35.99 -36.82
N LEU A 10 6.96 -36.93 -36.04
CA LEU A 10 6.69 -37.00 -34.59
C LEU A 10 7.65 -36.17 -33.73
N ILE A 11 8.79 -35.74 -34.28
CA ILE A 11 9.77 -34.92 -33.53
C ILE A 11 9.43 -33.42 -33.63
N THR A 12 8.74 -32.98 -34.68
CA THR A 12 8.28 -31.58 -34.80
C THR A 12 7.01 -31.27 -34.01
N LEU A 13 6.24 -32.28 -33.58
CA LEU A 13 5.05 -32.11 -32.72
C LEU A 13 5.35 -32.16 -31.22
N LEU A 14 6.59 -32.47 -30.82
CA LEU A 14 7.04 -32.37 -29.42
C LEU A 14 7.73 -31.05 -29.09
N LEU A 15 7.89 -30.15 -30.07
CA LEU A 15 8.55 -28.84 -29.89
C LEU A 15 7.60 -27.64 -29.88
N SER A 16 6.29 -27.83 -30.06
CA SER A 16 5.30 -26.74 -30.05
C SER A 16 4.34 -26.75 -28.85
N GLY A 17 4.48 -27.70 -27.92
CA GLY A 17 3.55 -27.91 -26.81
C GLY A 17 3.90 -27.24 -25.47
N GLN A 18 5.01 -26.50 -25.37
CA GLN A 18 5.41 -25.81 -24.13
C GLN A 18 5.46 -24.28 -24.29
N TYR A 19 4.47 -23.72 -24.99
CA TYR A 19 4.00 -22.37 -24.67
C TYR A 19 2.77 -22.47 -23.76
N LEU A 20 2.85 -23.32 -22.73
CA LEU A 20 2.03 -23.09 -21.55
C LEU A 20 2.63 -21.84 -20.92
N PHE A 21 1.85 -20.76 -20.96
CA PHE A 21 2.05 -19.51 -20.26
C PHE A 21 2.63 -19.77 -18.86
N ALA A 22 3.96 -19.80 -18.76
CA ALA A 22 4.64 -19.33 -17.59
C ALA A 22 4.39 -17.83 -17.57
N ASN A 23 3.18 -17.45 -17.15
CA ASN A 23 2.97 -16.17 -16.49
C ASN A 23 3.96 -16.20 -15.32
N ASN A 24 5.16 -15.70 -15.57
CA ASN A 24 6.02 -15.13 -14.56
C ASN A 24 5.31 -13.89 -14.02
N LEU A 25 4.15 -14.09 -13.38
CA LEU A 25 3.79 -13.33 -12.22
C LEU A 25 4.89 -13.69 -11.22
N LYS A 26 6.03 -12.99 -11.30
CA LYS A 26 6.87 -12.76 -10.13
C LYS A 26 5.87 -12.28 -9.08
N LYS A 27 5.45 -13.17 -8.19
CA LYS A 27 4.73 -12.78 -7.00
C LYS A 27 5.73 -11.89 -6.29
N ASP A 28 5.50 -10.60 -6.39
CA ASP A 28 6.33 -9.61 -5.75
C ASP A 28 6.15 -9.86 -4.26
N ILE A 29 7.14 -10.51 -3.65
CA ILE A 29 7.06 -11.10 -2.29
C ILE A 29 6.77 -10.00 -1.26
N ASN A 30 7.01 -8.74 -1.65
CA ASN A 30 6.87 -7.56 -0.82
C ASN A 30 5.52 -6.85 -0.98
N VAL A 31 4.63 -7.31 -1.87
CA VAL A 31 3.24 -6.79 -1.99
C VAL A 31 2.36 -7.47 -0.94
N ILE A 32 1.85 -6.67 0.01
CA ILE A 32 1.04 -7.16 1.14
C ILE A 32 -0.45 -6.76 1.03
N TYR A 33 -0.80 -5.91 0.06
CA TYR A 33 -2.18 -5.59 -0.26
C TYR A 33 -2.36 -5.52 -1.77
N SER A 34 -3.49 -6.05 -2.25
CA SER A 34 -3.89 -6.01 -3.65
C SER A 34 -5.41 -6.06 -3.75
N LYS A 35 -6.01 -5.10 -4.44
CA LYS A 35 -7.46 -5.11 -4.73
C LYS A 35 -7.74 -4.54 -6.11
N ASP A 36 -8.55 -5.26 -6.87
CA ASP A 36 -8.93 -4.88 -8.23
C ASP A 36 -10.13 -3.92 -8.22
N TYR A 37 -10.11 -2.99 -9.18
CA TYR A 37 -11.15 -2.00 -9.40
C TYR A 37 -11.41 -1.82 -10.89
N LEU A 38 -12.60 -1.31 -11.19
CA LEU A 38 -12.98 -0.87 -12.52
C LEU A 38 -12.99 0.65 -12.52
N PHE A 39 -12.08 1.22 -13.31
CA PHE A 39 -11.97 2.66 -13.51
C PHE A 39 -13.25 3.20 -14.17
N VAL A 40 -13.75 4.33 -13.68
CA VAL A 40 -14.92 4.99 -14.27
C VAL A 40 -14.48 6.30 -14.91
N ASP A 41 -13.89 7.18 -14.09
CA ASP A 41 -13.55 8.53 -14.50
C ASP A 41 -12.41 9.12 -13.66
N TYR A 42 -11.88 10.22 -14.16
CA TYR A 42 -10.88 11.05 -13.49
C TYR A 42 -11.43 12.45 -13.31
N HIS A 43 -11.25 13.00 -12.11
CA HIS A 43 -11.69 14.34 -11.74
C HIS A 43 -10.48 15.18 -11.31
N ASP A 44 -10.30 16.32 -11.98
CA ASP A 44 -9.24 17.29 -11.70
C ASP A 44 -9.81 18.53 -11.00
N PRO A 45 -9.24 18.99 -9.86
CA PRO A 45 -8.27 18.28 -9.02
C PRO A 45 -8.90 17.09 -8.29
N GLY A 46 -8.12 15.99 -8.17
CA GLY A 46 -8.08 15.30 -6.90
C GLY A 46 -8.69 13.90 -6.74
N TYR A 47 -9.28 13.21 -7.73
CA TYR A 47 -9.53 11.76 -7.56
C TYR A 47 -9.84 10.95 -8.83
N LEU A 48 -9.68 9.63 -8.75
CA LEU A 48 -10.25 8.66 -9.68
C LEU A 48 -11.52 8.06 -9.10
N GLY A 49 -12.59 8.00 -9.88
CA GLY A 49 -13.80 7.25 -9.55
C GLY A 49 -13.70 5.80 -10.01
N THR A 50 -14.31 4.91 -9.22
CA THR A 50 -14.43 3.49 -9.54
C THR A 50 -15.88 3.04 -9.56
N GLN A 51 -16.16 1.90 -10.20
CA GLN A 51 -17.52 1.37 -10.30
C GLN A 51 -18.12 0.96 -8.94
N SER A 52 -17.30 0.66 -7.93
CA SER A 52 -17.77 0.40 -6.56
C SER A 52 -18.20 1.68 -5.83
N GLY A 53 -18.01 2.86 -6.42
CA GLY A 53 -18.21 4.16 -5.78
C GLY A 53 -17.01 4.62 -4.96
N ASP A 54 -15.94 3.81 -4.88
CA ASP A 54 -14.71 4.21 -4.21
C ASP A 54 -13.99 5.32 -5.00
N LYS A 55 -13.38 6.24 -4.26
CA LYS A 55 -12.57 7.34 -4.82
C LYS A 55 -11.11 7.17 -4.42
N PHE A 56 -10.20 7.24 -5.39
CA PHE A 56 -8.77 7.30 -5.13
C PHE A 56 -8.29 8.73 -5.20
N TYR A 57 -8.04 9.34 -4.05
CA TYR A 57 -7.40 10.67 -3.98
C TYR A 57 -5.90 10.52 -4.23
N PHE A 58 -5.25 11.45 -4.93
CA PHE A 58 -3.80 11.44 -5.18
C PHE A 58 -3.25 12.86 -5.37
N GLY A 59 -1.94 13.03 -5.20
CA GLY A 59 -1.21 14.26 -5.55
C GLY A 59 -0.71 14.25 -7.00
N TYR A 60 -0.40 15.42 -7.56
CA TYR A 60 0.04 15.57 -8.96
C TYR A 60 1.44 15.01 -9.25
N LYS A 61 2.25 14.74 -8.23
CA LYS A 61 3.62 14.26 -8.41
C LYS A 61 3.63 12.74 -8.58
N GLY A 62 3.90 12.27 -9.80
CA GLY A 62 3.93 10.86 -10.19
C GLY A 62 2.68 10.39 -10.92
N PHE A 63 1.55 11.05 -10.65
CA PHE A 63 0.23 10.82 -11.21
C PHE A 63 -0.18 12.02 -12.08
N THR A 64 0.03 11.93 -13.40
CA THR A 64 -0.28 13.04 -14.32
C THR A 64 -1.50 12.70 -15.17
N TYR A 65 -2.27 13.72 -15.55
CA TYR A 65 -3.42 13.57 -16.44
C TYR A 65 -3.05 12.82 -17.73
N GLU A 66 -1.86 13.03 -18.27
CA GLU A 66 -1.40 12.37 -19.49
C GLU A 66 -1.30 10.85 -19.33
N LYS A 67 -0.93 10.35 -18.13
CA LYS A 67 -0.80 8.91 -17.88
C LYS A 67 -2.14 8.18 -17.84
N ILE A 68 -3.21 8.87 -17.45
CA ILE A 68 -4.54 8.26 -17.19
C ILE A 68 -5.64 8.74 -18.13
N SER A 69 -5.43 9.83 -18.85
CA SER A 69 -6.38 10.32 -19.87
C SER A 69 -6.60 9.30 -20.99
N THR A 70 -5.69 8.34 -21.13
CA THR A 70 -5.81 7.19 -22.03
C THR A 70 -6.60 6.03 -21.43
N TRP A 71 -7.00 6.10 -20.16
CA TRP A 71 -7.81 5.07 -19.52
C TRP A 71 -9.27 5.29 -19.84
N GLY A 72 -9.88 4.31 -20.52
CA GLY A 72 -11.32 4.28 -20.74
C GLY A 72 -12.06 3.70 -19.54
N ALA A 73 -13.31 4.12 -19.33
CA ALA A 73 -14.19 3.51 -18.35
C ALA A 73 -14.28 1.98 -18.54
N GLY A 74 -14.36 1.25 -17.43
CA GLY A 74 -14.31 -0.21 -17.38
C GLY A 74 -12.89 -0.80 -17.43
N ARG A 75 -11.84 0.02 -17.54
CA ARG A 75 -10.45 -0.47 -17.45
C ARG A 75 -10.19 -1.09 -16.09
N LYS A 76 -9.63 -2.31 -16.08
CA LYS A 76 -9.24 -3.01 -14.86
C LYS A 76 -7.92 -2.45 -14.36
N ILE A 77 -7.93 -1.98 -13.12
CA ILE A 77 -6.75 -1.48 -12.41
C ILE A 77 -6.65 -2.20 -11.07
N THR A 78 -5.43 -2.40 -10.59
CA THR A 78 -5.19 -3.00 -9.27
C THR A 78 -4.53 -1.97 -8.37
N LEU A 79 -5.14 -1.69 -7.21
CA LEU A 79 -4.47 -0.97 -6.14
C LEU A 79 -3.60 -1.95 -5.35
N LYS A 80 -2.32 -1.62 -5.23
CA LYS A 80 -1.35 -2.40 -4.48
C LYS A 80 -0.67 -1.56 -3.41
N TYR A 81 -0.30 -2.21 -2.34
CA TYR A 81 0.69 -1.70 -1.39
C TYR A 81 1.80 -2.73 -1.23
N SER A 82 3.04 -2.27 -1.36
CA SER A 82 4.23 -3.06 -1.10
C SER A 82 5.17 -2.34 -0.15
N LEU A 83 5.93 -3.10 0.63
CA LEU A 83 6.87 -2.55 1.61
C LEU A 83 7.99 -1.71 0.95
N ASP A 84 8.33 -1.99 -0.31
CA ASP A 84 9.40 -1.29 -1.02
C ASP A 84 8.90 -0.04 -1.77
N ASP A 85 7.80 -0.20 -2.51
CA ASP A 85 7.29 0.86 -3.40
C ASP A 85 6.22 1.75 -2.74
N GLY A 86 5.66 1.35 -1.60
CA GLY A 86 4.49 1.98 -1.02
C GLY A 86 3.22 1.69 -1.82
N THR A 87 2.31 2.67 -1.87
CA THR A 87 0.99 2.56 -2.50
C THR A 87 1.05 2.94 -3.98
N TYR A 88 0.50 2.10 -4.86
CA TYR A 88 0.42 2.35 -6.30
C TYR A 88 -0.77 1.69 -6.98
N LEU A 89 -1.19 2.26 -8.11
CA LEU A 89 -2.13 1.64 -9.04
C LEU A 89 -1.36 0.99 -10.19
N GLU A 90 -1.80 -0.19 -10.61
CA GLU A 90 -1.25 -0.91 -11.75
C GLU A 90 -2.34 -1.16 -12.80
N ASP A 91 -2.08 -0.76 -14.04
CA ASP A 91 -2.90 -1.18 -15.18
C ASP A 91 -2.57 -2.63 -15.53
N ILE A 92 -3.51 -3.54 -15.33
CA ILE A 92 -3.31 -4.99 -15.52
C ILE A 92 -2.94 -5.32 -16.98
N ILE A 93 -3.36 -4.48 -17.95
CA ILE A 93 -3.11 -4.73 -19.37
C ILE A 93 -1.69 -4.31 -19.75
N SER A 94 -1.28 -3.09 -19.39
CA SER A 94 0.02 -2.54 -19.81
C SER A 94 1.16 -2.80 -18.81
N GLY A 95 0.84 -3.22 -17.58
CA GLY A 95 1.80 -3.30 -16.47
C GLY A 95 2.27 -1.94 -15.98
N THR A 96 1.67 -0.84 -16.45
CA THR A 96 2.06 0.51 -16.05
C THR A 96 1.70 0.74 -14.58
N LYS A 97 2.71 1.05 -13.77
CA LYS A 97 2.54 1.47 -12.37
C LYS A 97 2.43 2.98 -12.28
N VAL A 98 1.47 3.44 -11.47
CA VAL A 98 1.32 4.84 -11.11
C VAL A 98 1.37 4.94 -9.59
N TYR A 99 2.40 5.62 -9.08
CA TYR A 99 2.63 5.79 -7.65
C TYR A 99 1.93 7.04 -7.14
N GLY A 100 1.45 6.98 -5.91
CA GLY A 100 0.81 8.12 -5.27
C GLY A 100 0.35 7.80 -3.85
N TYR A 101 0.08 8.85 -3.09
CA TYR A 101 -0.68 8.73 -1.85
C TYR A 101 -2.15 8.46 -2.17
N PHE A 102 -2.49 7.20 -2.41
CA PHE A 102 -3.87 6.79 -2.66
C PHE A 102 -4.61 6.51 -1.36
N LEU A 103 -5.62 7.34 -1.08
CA LEU A 103 -6.65 7.02 -0.10
C LEU A 103 -7.88 6.49 -0.84
N VAL A 104 -8.34 5.30 -0.47
CA VAL A 104 -9.58 4.70 -0.97
C VAL A 104 -10.71 5.14 -0.06
N SER A 105 -11.55 6.05 -0.54
CA SER A 105 -12.68 6.54 0.26
C SER A 105 -12.26 7.09 1.65
N GLY A 106 -11.03 7.63 1.73
CA GLY A 106 -10.43 8.16 2.95
C GLY A 106 -9.49 7.20 3.72
N GLU A 107 -9.37 5.94 3.29
CA GLU A 107 -8.54 4.93 3.98
C GLU A 107 -7.29 4.56 3.19
N HIS A 108 -6.16 4.44 3.89
CA HIS A 108 -4.90 3.95 3.31
C HIS A 108 -4.89 2.41 3.26
N PRO A 109 -4.24 1.76 2.26
CA PRO A 109 -4.15 0.30 2.18
C PRO A 109 -3.73 -0.42 3.47
N ILE A 110 -2.77 0.12 4.23
CA ILE A 110 -2.36 -0.45 5.53
C ILE A 110 -3.55 -0.55 6.50
N SER A 111 -4.38 0.49 6.61
CA SER A 111 -5.58 0.46 7.45
C SER A 111 -6.67 -0.46 6.90
N MET A 112 -6.72 -0.67 5.58
CA MET A 112 -7.63 -1.65 4.98
C MET A 112 -7.21 -3.09 5.31
N ILE A 113 -5.90 -3.38 5.38
CA ILE A 113 -5.37 -4.67 5.86
C ILE A 113 -5.81 -4.89 7.33
N SER A 114 -5.56 -3.90 8.19
CA SER A 114 -5.95 -3.94 9.61
C SER A 114 -7.45 -4.14 9.79
N SER A 115 -8.27 -3.38 9.05
CA SER A 115 -9.74 -3.52 9.07
C SER A 115 -10.22 -4.90 8.61
N SER A 116 -9.52 -5.51 7.65
CA SER A 116 -9.84 -6.87 7.19
C SER A 116 -9.46 -7.92 8.24
N CYS A 117 -8.31 -7.75 8.91
CA CYS A 117 -7.88 -8.57 10.03
C CYS A 117 -8.91 -8.52 11.17
N LEU A 118 -9.32 -7.32 11.59
CA LEU A 118 -10.30 -7.12 12.66
C LEU A 118 -11.66 -7.78 12.38
N LYS A 119 -12.09 -7.81 11.11
CA LYS A 119 -13.35 -8.49 10.71
C LYS A 119 -13.26 -10.01 10.79
N SER A 120 -12.07 -10.57 10.60
CA SER A 120 -11.84 -12.02 10.64
C SER A 120 -11.55 -12.55 12.04
N GLU A 121 -11.17 -11.67 12.96
CA GLU A 121 -10.72 -12.03 14.28
C GLU A 121 -11.88 -12.13 15.28
N SER A 122 -11.81 -13.12 16.17
CA SER A 122 -12.89 -13.40 17.15
C SER A 122 -12.47 -13.12 18.59
N SER A 123 -11.17 -12.92 18.83
CA SER A 123 -10.60 -12.70 20.16
C SER A 123 -10.12 -11.27 20.34
N ILE A 124 -10.13 -10.82 21.60
CA ILE A 124 -9.63 -9.49 21.96
C ILE A 124 -8.11 -9.41 21.72
N MET A 125 -7.37 -10.47 22.06
CA MET A 125 -5.93 -10.52 21.85
C MET A 125 -5.56 -10.50 20.37
N GLY A 126 -6.31 -11.20 19.52
CA GLY A 126 -6.09 -11.12 18.08
C GLY A 126 -6.43 -9.72 17.54
N GLY A 127 -7.49 -9.08 18.05
CA GLY A 127 -7.84 -7.72 17.63
C GLY A 127 -6.74 -6.70 17.98
N ALA A 128 -6.11 -6.84 19.15
CA ALA A 128 -4.92 -6.09 19.51
C ALA A 128 -3.73 -6.42 18.58
N GLY A 129 -3.59 -7.70 18.18
CA GLY A 129 -2.61 -8.15 17.18
C GLY A 129 -2.76 -7.44 15.83
N CYS A 130 -3.99 -7.31 15.31
CA CYS A 130 -4.24 -6.59 14.05
C CYS A 130 -3.73 -5.14 14.08
N PHE A 131 -3.90 -4.43 15.20
CA PHE A 131 -3.38 -3.07 15.36
C PHE A 131 -1.87 -3.04 15.55
N GLN A 132 -1.27 -4.05 16.18
CA GLN A 132 0.19 -4.16 16.27
C GLN A 132 0.81 -4.37 14.89
N ASP A 133 0.23 -5.27 14.07
CA ASP A 133 0.66 -5.46 12.68
C ASP A 133 0.49 -4.18 11.86
N GLU A 134 -0.57 -3.40 12.10
CA GLU A 134 -0.77 -2.10 11.47
C GLU A 134 0.35 -1.11 11.86
N VAL A 135 0.71 -1.03 13.15
CA VAL A 135 1.83 -0.21 13.65
C VAL A 135 3.15 -0.60 12.98
N ASP A 136 3.42 -1.90 12.85
CA ASP A 136 4.65 -2.40 12.23
C ASP A 136 4.71 -2.02 10.75
N ASN A 137 3.59 -2.16 10.02
CA ASN A 137 3.50 -1.68 8.64
C ASN A 137 3.69 -0.17 8.53
N TRP A 138 3.16 0.62 9.47
CA TRP A 138 3.41 2.06 9.48
C TRP A 138 4.86 2.43 9.77
N LEU A 139 5.57 1.66 10.60
CA LEU A 139 7.00 1.85 10.83
C LEU A 139 7.81 1.59 9.56
N PHE A 140 7.51 0.51 8.82
CA PHE A 140 8.11 0.26 7.52
C PHE A 140 7.86 1.41 6.53
N GLU A 141 6.63 1.93 6.51
CA GLU A 141 6.28 3.04 5.63
C GLU A 141 7.03 4.33 5.99
N ILE A 142 7.18 4.63 7.29
CA ILE A 142 7.99 5.78 7.74
C ILE A 142 9.44 5.63 7.24
N ASP A 143 10.06 4.47 7.41
CA ASP A 143 11.43 4.23 6.96
C ASP A 143 11.57 4.34 5.43
N ARG A 144 10.59 3.83 4.68
CA ARG A 144 10.51 3.96 3.22
C ARG A 144 10.46 5.43 2.80
N VAL A 145 9.52 6.19 3.37
CA VAL A 145 9.31 7.60 3.03
C VAL A 145 10.51 8.45 3.41
N MET A 146 11.12 8.24 4.58
CA MET A 146 12.30 8.98 5.00
C MET A 146 13.48 8.81 4.01
N LYS A 147 13.69 7.60 3.48
CA LYS A 147 14.70 7.36 2.42
C LYS A 147 14.39 8.13 1.13
N LYS A 148 13.11 8.22 0.74
CA LYS A 148 12.67 8.99 -0.44
C LYS A 148 12.83 10.49 -0.24
N LEU A 149 12.47 11.00 0.94
CA LEU A 149 12.65 12.42 1.29
C LEU A 149 14.14 12.82 1.29
N GLN A 150 15.03 11.95 1.76
CA GLN A 150 16.47 12.18 1.70
C GLN A 150 17.00 12.39 0.28
N GLN A 151 16.45 11.64 -0.68
CA GLN A 151 16.84 11.74 -2.10
C GLN A 151 16.26 12.98 -2.78
N LYS A 152 15.12 13.47 -2.28
CA LYS A 152 14.33 14.54 -2.91
C LYS A 152 14.74 15.93 -2.46
N TYR A 153 15.00 16.12 -1.17
CA TYR A 153 15.26 17.43 -0.58
C TYR A 153 16.76 17.72 -0.46
N SER A 154 17.12 19.01 -0.41
CA SER A 154 18.50 19.39 -0.11
C SER A 154 18.91 18.91 1.29
N LYS A 155 20.22 18.85 1.55
CA LYS A 155 20.74 18.44 2.86
C LYS A 155 20.15 19.27 4.01
N VAL A 156 20.04 20.59 3.84
CA VAL A 156 19.51 21.50 4.87
C VAL A 156 18.02 21.25 5.12
N GLU A 157 17.22 21.10 4.06
CA GLU A 157 15.79 20.81 4.19
C GLU A 157 15.55 19.43 4.81
N TYR A 158 16.31 18.41 4.39
CA TYR A 158 16.20 17.07 4.97
C TYR A 158 16.60 17.03 6.44
N GLU A 159 17.61 17.81 6.86
CA GLU A 159 17.97 17.95 8.27
C GLU A 159 16.83 18.53 9.11
N LEU A 160 15.99 19.43 8.57
CA LEU A 160 14.78 19.91 9.25
C LEU A 160 13.74 18.79 9.39
N ILE A 161 13.53 17.98 8.35
CA ILE A 161 12.63 16.83 8.38
C ILE A 161 13.08 15.80 9.44
N VAL A 162 14.39 15.52 9.51
CA VAL A 162 14.97 14.63 10.53
C VAL A 162 14.74 15.18 11.94
N GLN A 163 14.98 16.47 12.17
CA GLN A 163 14.75 17.10 13.47
C GLN A 163 13.28 17.05 13.89
N MET A 164 12.36 17.28 12.96
CA MET A 164 10.92 17.13 13.18
C MET A 164 10.59 15.67 13.55
N HIS A 165 11.07 14.68 12.79
CA HIS A 165 10.83 13.27 13.08
C HIS A 165 11.38 12.85 14.46
N GLN A 166 12.57 13.30 14.84
CA GLN A 166 13.13 13.04 16.18
C GLN A 166 12.29 13.68 17.29
N SER A 167 11.76 14.88 17.06
CA SER A 167 10.85 15.53 18.01
C SER A 167 9.53 14.76 18.13
N TRP A 168 9.01 14.25 17.02
CA TRP A 168 7.83 13.37 17.03
C TRP A 168 8.09 12.06 17.79
N LEU A 169 9.26 11.42 17.64
CA LEU A 169 9.61 10.22 18.41
C LEU A 169 9.61 10.47 19.93
N LYS A 170 10.09 11.64 20.36
CA LYS A 170 10.02 12.08 21.76
C LYS A 170 8.57 12.29 22.20
N TYR A 171 7.77 13.00 21.41
CA TYR A 171 6.34 13.21 21.67
C TYR A 171 5.58 11.88 21.78
N LYS A 172 5.80 10.96 20.85
CA LYS A 172 5.25 9.59 20.85
C LYS A 172 5.55 8.89 22.17
N LYS A 173 6.81 8.88 22.61
CA LYS A 173 7.22 8.25 23.87
C LYS A 173 6.49 8.85 25.08
N ILE A 174 6.38 10.19 25.13
CA ILE A 174 5.66 10.88 26.20
C ILE A 174 4.17 10.52 26.17
N ARG A 175 3.54 10.48 25.00
CA ARG A 175 2.12 10.11 24.84
C ARG A 175 1.85 8.70 25.34
N TYR A 176 2.72 7.73 25.05
CA TYR A 176 2.62 6.38 25.61
C TYR A 176 2.73 6.38 27.14
N LEU A 177 3.70 7.11 27.69
CA LEU A 177 3.86 7.22 29.14
C LEU A 177 2.62 7.81 29.80
N VAL A 178 2.09 8.91 29.25
CA VAL A 178 0.85 9.55 29.71
C VAL A 178 -0.32 8.57 29.67
N GLY A 179 -0.50 7.86 28.55
CA GLY A 179 -1.55 6.84 28.42
C GLY A 179 -1.42 5.75 29.47
N SER A 180 -0.22 5.18 29.64
CA SER A 180 0.04 4.14 30.64
C SER A 180 -0.11 4.63 32.09
N THR A 181 0.15 5.91 32.36
CA THR A 181 0.06 6.49 33.71
C THR A 181 -1.38 6.86 34.06
N ILE A 182 -2.12 7.49 33.13
CA ILE A 182 -3.50 7.91 33.36
C ILE A 182 -4.44 6.71 33.35
N HIS A 183 -4.25 5.76 32.42
CA HIS A 183 -5.11 4.58 32.28
C HIS A 183 -4.58 3.35 33.03
N ALA A 184 -3.54 3.49 33.87
CA ALA A 184 -2.97 2.38 34.63
C ALA A 184 -4.01 1.68 35.53
N ASN A 185 -5.06 2.40 35.92
CA ASN A 185 -6.14 1.92 36.77
C ASN A 185 -7.32 1.32 35.99
N ASP A 186 -7.39 1.53 34.67
CA ASP A 186 -8.48 1.04 33.82
C ASP A 186 -8.21 -0.42 33.44
N LYS A 187 -8.65 -1.34 34.31
CA LYS A 187 -8.52 -2.79 34.09
C LYS A 187 -9.60 -3.27 33.12
N GLY A 188 -9.19 -3.96 32.06
CA GLY A 188 -10.12 -4.59 31.11
C GLY A 188 -9.45 -4.96 29.81
N THR A 189 -10.11 -5.81 29.03
CA THR A 189 -9.63 -6.24 27.70
C THR A 189 -10.00 -5.24 26.60
N ILE A 190 -11.09 -4.47 26.78
CA ILE A 190 -11.48 -3.36 25.90
C ILE A 190 -10.37 -2.29 25.86
N THR A 191 -9.78 -1.96 27.01
CA THR A 191 -8.72 -0.94 27.10
C THR A 191 -7.45 -1.37 26.37
N THR A 192 -7.20 -2.68 26.21
CA THR A 192 -6.10 -3.20 25.38
C THR A 192 -6.30 -2.87 23.91
N ILE A 193 -7.47 -3.18 23.34
CA ILE A 193 -7.78 -2.89 21.92
C ILE A 193 -7.77 -1.39 21.66
N GLU A 194 -8.41 -0.60 22.53
CA GLU A 194 -8.42 0.85 22.38
C GLU A 194 -7.01 1.46 22.44
N SER A 195 -6.15 0.93 23.31
CA SER A 195 -4.77 1.41 23.41
C SER A 195 -3.96 1.06 22.16
N ALA A 196 -4.16 -0.14 21.60
CA ALA A 196 -3.53 -0.53 20.34
C ALA A 196 -4.05 0.30 19.15
N SER A 197 -5.35 0.57 19.09
CA SER A 197 -5.96 1.46 18.09
C SER A 197 -5.40 2.89 18.19
N ARG A 198 -5.37 3.46 19.40
CA ARG A 198 -4.79 4.79 19.66
C ARG A 198 -3.32 4.87 19.26
N ALA A 199 -2.56 3.81 19.50
CA ALA A 199 -1.18 3.67 19.07
C ALA A 199 -1.07 3.76 17.55
N SER A 200 -1.80 2.92 16.82
CA SER A 200 -1.85 2.91 15.35
C SER A 200 -2.15 4.30 14.76
N SER A 201 -3.16 5.01 15.28
CA SER A 201 -3.52 6.35 14.78
C SER A 201 -2.38 7.38 14.92
N VAL A 202 -1.50 7.25 15.91
CA VAL A 202 -0.33 8.16 16.06
C VAL A 202 0.63 8.01 14.90
N PHE A 203 0.87 6.77 14.47
CA PHE A 203 1.73 6.47 13.34
C PHE A 203 1.09 6.89 12.03
N TYR A 204 -0.19 6.60 11.83
CA TYR A 204 -0.94 7.03 10.64
C TYR A 204 -0.86 8.56 10.42
N ASN A 205 -1.07 9.35 11.47
CA ASN A 205 -1.02 10.81 11.33
C ASN A 205 0.38 11.31 10.95
N HIS A 206 1.42 10.73 11.53
CA HIS A 206 2.81 11.11 11.23
C HIS A 206 3.21 10.73 9.82
N VAL A 207 2.91 9.50 9.40
CA VAL A 207 3.25 9.02 8.06
C VAL A 207 2.44 9.76 7.00
N SER A 208 1.18 10.12 7.26
CA SER A 208 0.36 10.91 6.32
C SER A 208 1.00 12.27 6.02
N PHE A 209 1.55 12.94 7.04
CA PHE A 209 2.31 14.17 6.83
C PHE A 209 3.59 13.93 6.00
N LEU A 210 4.36 12.88 6.31
CA LEU A 210 5.56 12.55 5.54
C LEU A 210 5.24 12.20 4.07
N LEU A 211 4.13 11.50 3.82
CA LEU A 211 3.64 11.15 2.49
C LEU A 211 3.24 12.40 1.70
N GLN A 212 2.62 13.40 2.33
CA GLN A 212 2.37 14.70 1.69
C GLN A 212 3.68 15.32 1.20
N LEU A 213 4.72 15.34 2.05
CA LEU A 213 6.05 15.82 1.64
C LEU A 213 6.68 14.95 0.54
N GLU A 214 6.39 13.65 0.44
CA GLU A 214 6.89 12.80 -0.65
C GLU A 214 6.26 13.17 -1.99
N TYR A 215 4.96 13.47 -2.00
CA TYR A 215 4.17 13.66 -3.22
C TYR A 215 3.83 15.13 -3.56
N GLU A 216 4.27 16.11 -2.77
CA GLU A 216 4.31 17.55 -3.13
C GLU A 216 5.47 17.89 -4.08
#